data_AF-A0A938N417-F1
#
_entry.id   AF-A0A938N417-F1
#
_cell.length_a   1.000
_cell.length_b   1.000
_cell.length_c   1.000
_cell.angle_alpha   90.00
_cell.angle_beta   90.00
_cell.angle_gamma   90.00
#
_symmetry.space_group_name_H-M   'P 1'
#
loop_
_entity.id
_entity.type
_entity.pdbx_description
1 polymer ?
#
loop_
_entity_poly.entity_id
_entity_poly.type
_entity_poly.pdbx_seq_one_letter_code
_entity_poly.pdbx_strand_id
1 'polypeptide(L)'
;MSLDDRPLAESRRILLQVMTEEKATNFQTEPAGNGVKRITNIGQDPWLIKEPAGTVTFKRSDAAQLRVVPLDHAGYPLEPIGAASQIALQPTIIYYLIQP
;
A
#
# COMPACT_ATOMS: atom_id res chain seq x y z
N MET A 1 5.41 -7.94 -4.09
CA MET A 1 5.57 -9.31 -4.64
C MET A 1 6.33 -9.25 -5.96
N SER A 2 7.05 -10.32 -6.32
CA SER A 2 7.57 -10.48 -7.69
C SER A 2 6.42 -10.85 -8.62
N LEU A 3 6.46 -10.37 -9.85
CA LEU A 3 5.54 -10.66 -10.95
C LEU A 3 6.23 -11.46 -12.07
N ASP A 4 7.43 -11.97 -11.83
CA ASP A 4 8.30 -12.63 -12.80
C ASP A 4 8.91 -13.94 -12.28
N ASP A 5 8.33 -14.52 -11.22
CA ASP A 5 8.74 -15.77 -10.56
C ASP A 5 10.19 -15.80 -10.08
N ARG A 6 10.82 -14.63 -9.92
CA ARG A 6 12.17 -14.49 -9.37
C ARG A 6 12.14 -14.05 -7.91
N PRO A 7 13.18 -14.37 -7.13
CA PRO A 7 13.39 -13.76 -5.82
C PRO A 7 13.29 -12.24 -5.91
N LEU A 8 12.68 -11.58 -4.91
CA LEU A 8 12.52 -10.11 -4.89
C LEU A 8 13.84 -9.35 -5.06
N ALA A 9 14.96 -9.94 -4.61
CA ALA A 9 16.29 -9.38 -4.77
C ALA A 9 16.74 -9.29 -6.25
N GLU A 10 16.16 -10.10 -7.13
CA GLU A 10 16.57 -10.25 -8.54
C GLU A 10 15.44 -9.94 -9.53
N SER A 11 14.21 -9.82 -9.04
CA SER A 11 13.02 -9.58 -9.85
C SER A 11 13.12 -8.27 -10.63
N ARG A 12 12.72 -8.29 -11.89
CA ARG A 12 12.63 -7.12 -12.77
C ARG A 12 11.22 -6.56 -12.85
N ARG A 13 10.27 -7.17 -12.16
CA ARG A 13 8.87 -6.74 -12.19
C ARG A 13 8.25 -7.00 -10.84
N ILE A 14 8.08 -5.95 -10.06
CA ILE A 14 7.65 -6.03 -8.66
C ILE A 14 6.37 -5.21 -8.50
N LEU A 15 5.37 -5.79 -7.86
CA LEU A 15 4.20 -5.07 -7.38
C LEU A 15 4.40 -4.72 -5.90
N LEU A 16 4.46 -3.42 -5.61
CA LEU A 16 4.34 -2.89 -4.25
C LEU A 16 2.88 -2.53 -4.00
N GLN A 17 2.28 -3.18 -3.00
CA GLN A 17 0.92 -2.86 -2.54
C GLN A 17 1.03 -2.18 -1.18
N VAL A 18 0.36 -1.05 -1.02
CA VAL A 18 0.38 -0.23 0.19
C VAL A 18 -1.02 -0.18 0.74
N MET A 19 -1.20 -0.71 1.94
CA MET A 19 -2.45 -0.67 2.68
C MET A 19 -2.14 -0.13 4.07
N THR A 20 -2.98 0.77 4.55
CA THR A 20 -2.94 1.27 5.93
C THR A 20 -4.04 0.62 6.76
N GLU A 21 -4.24 1.10 7.99
CA GLU A 21 -5.33 0.63 8.84
C GLU A 21 -6.68 0.71 8.13
N GLU A 22 -7.34 -0.43 8.09
CA GLU A 22 -8.71 -0.57 7.66
C GLU A 22 -9.62 -0.39 8.87
N LYS A 23 -10.50 0.62 8.81
CA LYS A 23 -11.61 0.73 9.76
C LYS A 23 -12.91 0.86 8.98
N ALA A 24 -13.88 0.00 9.31
CA ALA A 24 -15.22 0.15 8.75
C ALA A 24 -15.81 1.51 9.17
N THR A 25 -16.44 2.21 8.23
CA THR A 25 -17.13 3.47 8.53
C THR A 25 -18.24 3.20 9.53
N ASN A 26 -18.37 4.01 10.59
CA ASN A 26 -19.31 3.81 11.71
C ASN A 26 -19.05 2.60 12.62
N PHE A 27 -17.84 2.04 12.65
CA PHE A 27 -17.48 1.07 13.69
C PHE A 27 -17.60 1.70 15.10
N GLN A 28 -18.49 1.16 15.93
CA GLN A 28 -18.78 1.66 17.27
C GLN A 28 -18.68 0.55 18.32
N THR A 29 -18.14 0.91 19.47
CA THR A 29 -18.07 0.03 20.65
C THR A 29 -18.48 0.76 21.91
N GLU A 30 -19.16 0.06 22.81
CA GLU A 30 -19.46 0.52 24.16
C GLU A 30 -18.69 -0.31 25.22
N PRO A 31 -18.38 0.26 26.40
CA PRO A 31 -17.83 -0.52 27.51
C PRO A 31 -18.81 -1.60 27.97
N ALA A 32 -18.34 -2.85 28.10
CA ALA A 32 -19.16 -4.01 28.48
C ALA A 32 -18.63 -4.75 29.72
N GLY A 33 -17.75 -4.11 30.50
CA GLY A 33 -17.13 -4.66 31.71
C GLY A 33 -15.64 -4.37 31.79
N ASN A 34 -14.96 -4.95 32.78
CA ASN A 34 -13.53 -4.74 33.04
C ASN A 34 -12.67 -5.08 31.81
N GLY A 35 -12.27 -4.06 31.06
CA GLY A 35 -11.38 -4.18 29.90
C GLY A 35 -12.04 -4.69 28.61
N VAL A 36 -13.35 -4.94 28.61
CA VAL A 36 -14.06 -5.51 27.45
C VAL A 36 -14.95 -4.45 26.80
N LYS A 37 -14.93 -4.42 25.46
CA LYS A 37 -15.77 -3.56 24.64
C LYS A 37 -16.78 -4.43 23.88
N ARG A 38 -18.06 -4.08 23.91
CA ARG A 38 -19.09 -4.69 23.05
C ARG A 38 -19.17 -3.89 21.76
N ILE A 39 -19.13 -4.58 20.63
CA ILE A 39 -19.37 -3.96 19.32
C ILE A 39 -20.86 -3.67 19.20
N THR A 40 -21.22 -2.40 19.06
CA THR A 40 -22.62 -1.95 18.86
C THR A 40 -22.93 -1.70 17.39
N ASN A 41 -21.90 -1.43 16.59
CA ASN A 41 -21.99 -1.30 15.14
C ASN A 41 -20.69 -1.80 14.51
N ILE A 42 -20.78 -2.78 13.61
CA ILE A 42 -19.64 -3.31 12.86
C ILE A 42 -19.17 -2.36 11.75
N GLY A 43 -19.96 -1.33 11.45
CA GLY A 43 -19.74 -0.37 10.38
C GLY A 43 -20.37 -0.78 9.05
N GLN A 44 -20.19 0.06 8.04
CA GLN A 44 -20.60 -0.17 6.64
C GLN A 44 -19.50 0.29 5.69
N ASP A 45 -19.51 -0.24 4.47
CA ASP A 45 -18.69 0.27 3.37
C ASP A 45 -19.07 1.74 3.06
N PRO A 46 -18.12 2.59 2.63
CA PRO A 46 -16.73 2.27 2.25
C PRO A 46 -15.77 2.20 3.44
N TRP A 47 -14.65 1.51 3.26
CA TRP A 47 -13.59 1.40 4.25
C TRP A 47 -12.92 2.76 4.46
N LEU A 48 -12.76 3.18 5.72
CA LEU A 48 -11.86 4.29 6.07
C LEU A 48 -10.44 3.72 6.08
N ILE A 49 -9.77 3.82 4.94
CA ILE A 49 -8.33 3.58 4.81
C ILE A 49 -7.65 4.89 5.21
N LYS A 50 -6.76 4.85 6.22
CA LYS A 50 -5.92 6.02 6.53
C LYS A 50 -5.05 6.33 5.30
N GLU A 51 -4.95 7.57 4.85
CA GLU A 51 -4.13 7.87 3.67
C GLU A 51 -2.67 7.37 3.85
N PRO A 52 -2.14 6.52 2.95
CA PRO A 52 -0.74 6.12 2.99
C PRO A 52 0.16 7.34 2.87
N ALA A 53 0.94 7.58 3.91
CA ALA A 53 1.93 8.63 3.98
C ALA A 53 3.25 8.05 4.48
N GLY A 54 4.34 8.35 3.77
CA GLY A 54 5.67 7.88 4.12
C GLY A 54 6.56 7.64 2.91
N THR A 55 7.72 7.04 3.17
CA THR A 55 8.74 6.75 2.16
C THR A 55 9.07 5.27 2.19
N VAL A 56 9.07 4.62 1.03
CA VAL A 56 9.56 3.25 0.84
C VAL A 56 10.89 3.30 0.11
N THR A 57 11.90 2.61 0.62
CA THR A 57 13.23 2.52 0.00
C THR A 57 13.58 1.07 -0.27
N PHE A 58 13.91 0.75 -1.52
CA PHE A 58 14.46 -0.54 -1.89
C PHE A 58 15.95 -0.58 -1.57
N LYS A 59 16.37 -1.57 -0.79
CA LYS A 59 17.77 -1.78 -0.38
C LYS A 59 18.62 -2.50 -1.44
N ARG A 60 18.11 -2.66 -2.66
CA ARG A 60 18.87 -3.27 -3.76
C ARG A 60 19.89 -2.29 -4.30
N SER A 61 21.05 -2.80 -4.73
CA SER A 61 22.10 -1.97 -5.35
C SER A 61 21.64 -1.31 -6.66
N ASP A 62 20.69 -1.92 -7.37
CA ASP A 62 20.10 -1.42 -8.61
C ASP A 62 18.83 -0.57 -8.39
N ALA A 63 18.45 -0.25 -7.14
CA ALA A 63 17.20 0.46 -6.86
C ALA A 63 17.07 1.81 -7.56
N ALA A 64 18.18 2.51 -7.82
CA ALA A 64 18.21 3.76 -8.56
C ALA A 64 17.91 3.61 -10.07
N GLN A 65 18.03 2.39 -10.60
CA GLN A 65 17.77 2.05 -12.01
C GLN A 65 16.36 1.51 -12.23
N LEU A 66 15.64 1.16 -11.16
CA LEU A 66 14.27 0.67 -11.24
C LEU A 66 13.30 1.85 -11.20
N ARG A 67 12.50 1.99 -12.24
CA ARG A 67 11.44 2.99 -12.35
C ARG A 67 10.22 2.58 -11.55
N VAL A 68 9.55 3.57 -10.97
CA VAL A 68 8.35 3.40 -10.14
C VAL A 68 7.18 4.00 -10.88
N VAL A 69 6.19 3.16 -11.16
CA VAL A 69 4.97 3.50 -11.91
C VAL A 69 3.78 3.29 -11.00
N PRO A 70 3.12 4.36 -10.51
CA PRO A 70 1.84 4.24 -9.81
C PRO A 70 0.81 3.55 -10.71
N LEU A 71 -0.06 2.74 -10.13
CA LEU A 71 -1.20 2.17 -10.82
C LEU A 71 -2.50 2.71 -10.21
N ASP A 72 -3.53 2.87 -11.05
CA ASP A 72 -4.87 3.13 -10.58
C ASP A 72 -5.50 1.88 -9.91
N HIS A 73 -6.74 2.01 -9.41
CA HIS A 73 -7.44 0.91 -8.74
C HIS A 73 -7.70 -0.31 -9.65
N ALA A 74 -7.71 -0.12 -10.97
CA ALA A 74 -7.87 -1.19 -11.96
C ALA A 74 -6.52 -1.76 -12.44
N GLY A 75 -5.39 -1.23 -11.94
CA GLY A 75 -4.04 -1.68 -12.27
C GLY A 75 -3.46 -1.03 -13.53
N TYR A 76 -4.08 0.01 -14.08
CA TYR A 76 -3.53 0.73 -15.23
C TYR A 76 -2.41 1.69 -14.81
N PRO A 77 -1.31 1.78 -15.58
CA PRO A 77 -0.19 2.62 -15.25
C PRO A 77 -0.52 4.11 -15.38
N LEU A 78 -0.04 4.89 -14.42
CA LEU A 78 -0.02 6.34 -14.44
C LEU A 78 1.40 6.85 -14.77
N GLU A 79 1.59 8.17 -14.69
CA GLU A 79 2.91 8.78 -14.91
C GLU A 79 3.96 8.28 -13.91
N PRO A 80 5.17 7.88 -14.38
CA PRO A 80 6.25 7.45 -13.50
C PRO A 80 6.70 8.57 -12.54
N ILE A 81 7.01 8.18 -11.30
CA ILE A 81 7.29 9.14 -10.22
C ILE A 81 8.74 9.14 -9.73
N GLY A 82 9.61 8.41 -10.42
CA GLY A 82 11.05 8.35 -10.12
C GLY A 82 11.57 6.93 -9.93
N ALA A 83 12.59 6.79 -9.09
CA ALA A 83 13.33 5.55 -8.88
C ALA A 83 12.96 4.83 -7.58
N ALA A 84 13.15 3.51 -7.53
CA ALA A 84 12.82 2.69 -6.36
C ALA A 84 13.77 2.89 -5.16
N SER A 85 14.87 3.64 -5.33
CA SER A 85 15.73 4.06 -4.23
C SER A 85 14.98 4.92 -3.21
N GLN A 86 13.96 5.67 -3.64
CA GLN A 86 13.10 6.43 -2.75
C GLN A 86 11.71 6.64 -3.38
N ILE A 87 10.70 6.01 -2.79
CA ILE A 87 9.31 6.10 -3.22
C ILE A 87 8.55 6.90 -2.19
N ALA A 88 8.21 8.15 -2.51
CA ALA A 88 7.24 8.92 -1.73
C ALA A 88 5.83 8.37 -1.99
N LEU A 89 5.17 7.87 -0.95
CA LEU A 89 3.83 7.34 -1.05
C LEU A 89 2.82 8.45 -1.31
N GLN A 90 1.86 8.17 -2.19
CA GLN A 90 0.78 9.09 -2.54
C GLN A 90 -0.49 8.67 -1.82
N PRO A 91 -1.27 9.62 -1.26
CA PRO A 91 -2.45 9.34 -0.45
C PRO A 91 -3.52 8.44 -1.11
N THR A 92 -3.61 8.46 -2.44
CA THR A 92 -4.65 7.76 -3.20
C THR A 92 -4.13 6.54 -3.97
N ILE A 93 -2.83 6.27 -3.93
CA ILE A 93 -2.21 5.19 -4.69
C ILE A 93 -1.87 4.04 -3.75
N ILE A 94 -2.51 2.91 -4.01
CA ILE A 94 -2.29 1.66 -3.26
C ILE A 94 -1.39 0.67 -4.01
N TYR A 95 -1.10 0.92 -5.29
CA TYR A 95 -0.34 0.03 -6.15
C TYR A 95 0.78 0.75 -6.89
N TYR A 96 1.98 0.17 -6.86
CA TYR A 96 3.14 0.64 -7.61
C TYR A 96 3.79 -0.52 -8.33
N LEU A 97 3.95 -0.40 -9.65
CA LEU A 97 4.75 -1.28 -10.45
C LEU A 97 6.19 -0.78 -10.49
N ILE A 98 7.13 -1.65 -10.13
CA ILE A 98 8.56 -1.36 -10.11
C ILE A 98 9.23 -2.25 -11.17
N GLN A 99 9.92 -1.61 -12.11
CA GLN A 99 10.53 -2.29 -13.26
C GLN A 99 11.72 -1.48 -13.82
N PRO A 100 12.66 -2.10 -14.57
CA PRO A 100 13.69 -1.39 -15.32
C PRO A 100 13.11 -0.30 -16.24
#